data_AF-A0A3C1BZK2-F1
#
_entry.id   AF-A0A3C1BZK2-F1
#
_cell.length_a   1.000
_cell.length_b   1.000
_cell.length_c   1.000
_cell.angle_alpha   90.00
_cell.angle_beta   90.00
_cell.angle_gamma   90.00
#
_symmetry.space_group_name_H-M   'P 1'
#
loop_
_entity.id
_entity.type
_entity.pdbx_description
1 polymer ?
#
loop_
_entity_poly.entity_id
_entity_poly.type
_entity_poly.pdbx_seq_one_letter_code
_entity_poly.pdbx_strand_id
1 'polypeptide(L)' 'MIDLSKYGITGATEIVHNPSYEALFEAEMDPTLKGYEKGQLTELGAVNVMTGIYTGRSPKDKYIVMD' A
#
# COMPACT_ATOMS: atom_id res chain seq x y z
N MET A 1 -10.45 14.15 12.44
CA MET A 1 -10.98 12.88 11.93
C MET A 1 -11.12 13.02 10.43
N ILE A 2 -10.60 12.08 9.65
CA ILE A 2 -10.70 12.13 8.19
C ILE A 2 -12.05 11.55 7.79
N ASP A 3 -12.83 12.35 7.09
CA ASP A 3 -14.09 11.90 6.49
C ASP A 3 -13.83 11.38 5.07
N LEU A 4 -14.00 10.07 4.89
CA LEU A 4 -13.82 9.37 3.61
C LEU A 4 -15.12 9.29 2.79
N SER A 5 -16.28 9.59 3.39
CA SER A 5 -17.60 9.43 2.75
C SER A 5 -17.76 10.34 1.53
N LYS A 6 -17.14 11.52 1.55
CA LYS A 6 -17.07 12.46 0.42
C LYS A 6 -16.37 11.89 -0.83
N TYR A 7 -15.58 10.82 -0.68
CA TYR A 7 -14.94 10.09 -1.78
C TYR A 7 -15.68 8.80 -2.15
N GLY A 8 -16.84 8.54 -1.52
CA GLY A 8 -17.64 7.34 -1.74
C GLY A 8 -17.19 6.11 -0.92
N ILE A 9 -16.23 6.24 0.00
CA ILE A 9 -15.77 5.13 0.85
C ILE A 9 -16.58 5.11 2.14
N THR A 10 -17.22 3.97 2.42
CA THR A 10 -18.03 3.73 3.62
C THR A 10 -17.65 2.42 4.29
N GLY A 11 -17.96 2.26 5.58
CA GLY A 11 -17.71 1.00 6.30
C GLY A 11 -16.25 0.68 6.59
N ALA A 12 -15.35 1.68 6.56
CA ALA A 12 -13.96 1.48 6.97
C ALA A 12 -13.90 1.01 8.43
N THR A 13 -13.31 -0.16 8.67
CA THR A 13 -13.17 -0.75 10.01
C THR A 13 -12.09 -0.06 10.84
N GLU A 14 -11.08 0.51 10.17
CA GLU A 14 -9.97 1.22 10.78
C GLU A 14 -9.47 2.32 9.84
N ILE A 15 -8.93 3.40 10.41
CA ILE A 15 -8.24 4.47 9.69
C ILE A 15 -6.89 4.71 10.35
N VAL A 16 -5.80 4.26 9.70
CA VAL A 16 -4.43 4.57 10.09
C VAL A 16 -3.98 5.82 9.33
N HIS A 17 -3.80 6.94 10.04
CA HIS A 17 -3.45 8.22 9.42
C HIS A 17 -2.09 8.72 9.91
N ASN A 18 -1.23 9.12 8.96
CA ASN A 18 0.16 9.51 9.21
C ASN A 18 0.91 8.46 10.05
N PRO A 19 0.96 7.18 9.61
CA PRO A 19 1.72 6.17 10.33
C PRO A 19 3.19 6.55 10.44
N SER A 20 3.81 6.24 11.57
CA SER A 20 5.27 6.35 11.70
C SER A 20 5.97 5.27 10.89
N TYR A 21 7.28 5.42 10.68
CA TYR A 21 8.07 4.40 10.00
C TYR A 21 8.06 3.05 10.74
N GLU A 22 8.06 3.08 12.06
CA GLU A 22 8.02 1.89 12.91
C GLU A 22 6.69 1.15 12.73
N ALA A 23 5.57 1.88 12.73
CA ALA A 23 4.26 1.30 12.47
C ALA A 23 4.14 0.70 11.06
N LEU A 24 4.73 1.35 10.05
CA LEU A 24 4.82 0.80 8.69
C LEU A 24 5.64 -0.49 8.66
N PHE A 25 6.82 -0.48 9.29
CA PHE A 25 7.69 -1.65 9.36
C PHE A 25 6.98 -2.85 10.02
N GLU A 26 6.32 -2.64 11.16
CA GLU A 26 5.57 -3.68 11.85
C GLU A 26 4.44 -4.25 10.98
N ALA A 27 3.68 -3.37 10.31
CA ALA A 27 2.61 -3.78 9.42
C ALA A 27 3.13 -4.57 8.21
N GLU A 28 4.24 -4.15 7.59
CA GLU A 28 4.84 -4.83 6.44
C GLU A 28 5.45 -6.20 6.80
N MET A 29 5.82 -6.42 8.06
CA MET A 29 6.40 -7.67 8.58
C MET A 29 5.37 -8.67 9.12
N ASP A 30 4.07 -8.37 9.03
CA ASP A 30 3.02 -9.27 9.51
C ASP A 30 3.11 -10.64 8.79
N PRO A 31 3.30 -11.77 9.52
CA PRO A 31 3.46 -13.10 8.93
C PRO A 31 2.19 -13.61 8.23
N THR A 32 1.04 -12.99 8.49
CA THR A 32 -0.24 -13.33 7.86
C THR A 32 -0.32 -12.82 6.42
N LEU A 33 0.46 -11.80 6.04
CA LEU A 33 0.49 -11.25 4.68
C LEU A 33 0.86 -12.30 3.63
N LYS A 34 0.28 -12.16 2.44
CA LYS A 34 0.42 -13.10 1.31
C LYS A 34 0.60 -12.35 0.01
N GLY A 35 1.05 -13.07 -1.03
CA GLY A 35 1.18 -12.52 -2.37
C GLY A 35 2.10 -11.29 -2.41
N TYR A 36 1.62 -10.20 -3.01
CA TYR A 36 2.37 -8.96 -3.23
C TYR A 36 2.38 -8.01 -2.03
N GLU A 37 1.60 -8.30 -0.98
CA GLU A 37 1.59 -7.51 0.26
C GLU A 37 2.75 -7.89 1.19
N LYS A 38 3.32 -9.08 1.02
CA LYS A 38 4.33 -9.61 1.93
C LYS A 38 5.67 -8.86 1.79
N GLY A 39 6.07 -8.18 2.87
CA GLY A 39 7.41 -7.64 3.04
C GLY A 39 8.46 -8.72 3.35
N GLN A 40 9.71 -8.45 2.98
CA GLN A 40 10.88 -9.26 3.30
C GLN A 40 11.98 -8.37 3.84
N LEU A 41 12.48 -8.66 5.04
CA LEU A 41 13.62 -7.94 5.59
C LEU A 41 14.91 -8.39 4.90
N THR A 42 15.59 -7.44 4.26
CA THR A 42 16.89 -7.68 3.62
C THR A 42 18.02 -7.69 4.64
N GLU A 43 19.19 -8.22 4.26
CA GLU A 43 20.40 -8.18 5.08
C GLU A 43 20.89 -6.75 5.41
N LEU A 44 20.47 -5.77 4.59
CA LEU A 44 20.78 -4.36 4.78
C LEU A 44 19.80 -3.64 5.73
N GLY A 45 18.82 -4.38 6.29
CA GLY A 45 17.83 -3.83 7.22
C GLY A 45 16.67 -3.07 6.55
N ALA A 46 16.60 -3.06 5.23
CA ALA A 46 15.49 -2.48 4.48
C ALA A 46 14.42 -3.53 4.17
N VAL A 47 13.16 -3.12 4.10
CA VAL A 47 12.05 -3.97 3.64
C VAL A 47 12.02 -3.99 2.11
N ASN A 48 11.88 -5.17 1.54
CA ASN A 48 11.66 -5.40 0.11
C ASN A 48 10.26 -6.01 -0.12
N VAL A 49 9.62 -5.61 -1.22
CA VAL A 49 8.34 -6.17 -1.70
C VAL A 49 8.45 -6.53 -3.18
N MET A 50 7.61 -7.46 -3.63
CA MET A 50 7.54 -7.89 -5.03
C MET A 50 6.24 -7.41 -5.67
N THR A 51 6.33 -6.73 -6.82
CA THR A 51 5.16 -6.16 -7.53
C THR A 51 4.60 -7.04 -8.66
N GLY A 52 5.05 -8.29 -8.73
CA GLY A 52 4.62 -9.26 -9.74
C GLY A 52 5.03 -8.84 -11.15
N ILE A 53 4.07 -8.84 -12.08
CA ILE A 53 4.31 -8.47 -13.49
C ILE A 53 4.47 -6.95 -13.68
N TYR A 54 4.03 -6.14 -12.70
CA TYR A 54 4.05 -4.68 -12.76
C TYR A 54 5.40 -4.14 -12.27
N THR A 55 6.46 -4.42 -13.02
CA THR A 55 7.85 -4.02 -12.70
C THR A 55 8.23 -2.65 -13.27
N GLY A 56 7.27 -1.92 -13.83
CA GLY A 56 7.45 -0.61 -14.42
C GLY A 56 6.12 0.10 -14.69
N ARG A 57 6.21 1.30 -15.28
CA ARG A 57 5.01 2.07 -15.66
C ARG A 57 4.27 1.39 -16.80
N SER A 58 2.95 1.56 -16.85
CA SER A 58 2.09 1.17 -17.98
C SER A 58 1.53 2.41 -18.70
N PRO A 59 2.28 3.05 -19.63
CA PRO A 59 1.84 4.30 -20.26
C PRO A 59 0.51 4.19 -21.01
N LYS A 60 0.17 2.99 -21.50
CA LYS A 60 -1.07 2.73 -22.25
C LYS A 60 -2.32 2.69 -21.38
N ASP A 61 -2.16 2.53 -20.06
CA ASP A 61 -3.28 2.46 -19.12
C ASP A 61 -3.56 3.82 -18.45
N LYS A 62 -2.85 4.88 -18.87
CA LYS A 62 -3.06 6.24 -18.39
C LYS A 62 -4.11 6.96 -19.24
N TYR A 63 -5.21 7.35 -18.61
CA TYR A 63 -6.30 8.11 -19.23
C TYR A 63 -6.52 9.44 -18.51
N ILE A 64 -7.08 10.42 -19.22
CA ILE A 64 -7.51 11.72 -18.69
C ILE A 64 -8.99 11.84 -19.05
N VAL A 65 -9.83 12.15 -18.05
CA VAL A 65 -11.25 12.44 -18.28
C VAL A 65 -11.32 13.68 -19.16
N MET A 66 -12.02 13.58 -20.28
CA MET A 66 -12.31 14.72 -21.14
C MET A 66 -13.70 15.23 -20.78
N ASP A 67 -13.79 16.49 -20.38
CA ASP A 67 -14.99 17.19 -19.93
C ASP A 67 -15.44 18.30 -20.90
#